data_AF-U2QV43-F1
#
_entry.id   AF-U2QV43-F1
#
_cell.length_a   1.000
_cell.length_b   1.000
_cell.length_c   1.000
_cell.angle_alpha   90.00
_cell.angle_beta   90.00
_cell.angle_gamma   90.00
#
_symmetry.space_group_name_H-M   'P 1'
#
loop_
_entity.id
_entity.type
_entity.pdbx_description
1 polymer ?
#
loop_
_entity_poly.entity_id
_entity_poly.type
_entity_poly.pdbx_seq_one_letter_code
_entity_poly.pdbx_strand_id
1 'polypeptide(L)'
;LHSLVAALWQPPVAHSAQVTLAAVQTGQTLTQIAATRHVKLSTVREHLLEAAIMLSLTDFPYAQLLPATTRQDFQTVVSGPIDEWQYGDLPETVQNQYDFFDFRLFAIWCGKQEA
;
A
#
# COMPACT_ATOMS: atom_id res chain seq x y z
N LEU A 1 -18.30 25.24 -16.15
CA LEU A 1 -17.85 25.25 -14.74
C LEU A 1 -17.16 23.95 -14.29
N HIS A 2 -17.07 22.90 -15.10
CA HIS A 2 -16.43 21.63 -14.70
C HIS A 2 -14.89 21.58 -14.92
N SER A 3 -14.31 22.45 -15.75
CA SER A 3 -12.89 22.39 -16.12
C SER A 3 -11.91 23.02 -15.12
N LEU A 4 -12.35 23.99 -14.32
CA LEU A 4 -11.48 24.69 -13.35
C LEU A 4 -11.22 23.85 -12.08
N VAL A 5 -12.16 22.96 -11.71
CA VAL A 5 -12.04 22.13 -10.50
C VAL A 5 -11.26 20.84 -10.77
N ALA A 6 -11.32 20.31 -12.00
CA ALA A 6 -10.54 19.13 -12.39
C ALA A 6 -9.02 19.37 -12.29
N ALA A 7 -8.55 20.59 -12.57
CA ALA A 7 -7.14 20.97 -12.42
C ALA A 7 -6.67 21.06 -10.95
N LEU A 8 -7.62 21.17 -9.99
CA LEU A 8 -7.35 21.14 -8.55
C LEU A 8 -7.44 19.72 -7.97
N TRP A 9 -8.07 18.79 -8.69
CA TRP A 9 -8.13 17.38 -8.35
C TRP A 9 -6.89 16.66 -8.88
N GLN A 10 -5.80 16.80 -8.15
CA GLN A 10 -4.72 15.84 -8.18
C GLN A 10 -4.67 15.25 -6.77
N PRO A 11 -4.77 13.93 -6.57
CA PRO A 11 -4.44 13.35 -5.28
C PRO A 11 -2.95 13.62 -5.05
N PRO A 12 -2.57 14.63 -4.26
CA PRO A 12 -1.21 15.07 -4.21
C PRO A 12 -0.56 14.17 -3.16
N VAL A 13 -0.01 13.03 -3.61
CA VAL A 13 0.85 12.20 -2.77
C VAL A 13 1.85 13.14 -2.10
N ALA A 14 1.92 13.13 -0.77
CA ALA A 14 2.78 14.04 -0.04
C ALA A 14 4.23 13.88 -0.51
N HIS A 15 5.01 14.96 -0.49
CA HIS A 15 6.40 14.92 -0.95
C HIS A 15 7.21 13.82 -0.24
N SER A 16 6.98 13.63 1.05
CA SER A 16 7.63 12.55 1.83
C SER A 16 7.24 11.16 1.35
N ALA A 17 6.01 10.96 0.89
CA ALA A 17 5.54 9.72 0.29
C ALA A 17 6.11 9.52 -1.13
N GLN A 18 6.20 10.57 -1.94
CA GLN A 18 6.86 10.52 -3.26
C GLN A 18 8.33 10.09 -3.15
N VAL A 19 9.08 10.65 -2.19
CA VAL A 19 10.48 10.26 -1.96
C VAL A 19 10.60 8.81 -1.50
N THR A 20 9.66 8.33 -0.67
CA THR A 20 9.61 6.91 -0.25
C THR A 20 9.39 6.00 -1.45
N LEU A 21 8.40 6.34 -2.28
CA LEU A 21 8.00 5.56 -3.44
C LEU A 21 9.13 5.47 -4.47
N ALA A 22 9.81 6.58 -4.76
CA ALA A 22 10.94 6.61 -5.66
C ALA A 22 12.06 5.66 -5.19
N ALA A 23 12.36 5.65 -3.88
CA ALA A 23 13.36 4.76 -3.31
C ALA A 23 12.98 3.26 -3.40
N VAL A 24 11.69 2.93 -3.26
CA VAL A 24 11.21 1.55 -3.53
C VAL A 24 11.41 1.20 -4.99
N GLN A 25 11.04 2.10 -5.91
CA GLN A 25 11.14 1.86 -7.36
C GLN A 25 12.59 1.67 -7.83
N THR A 26 13.59 2.22 -7.12
CA THR A 26 15.01 1.95 -7.37
C THR A 26 15.52 0.64 -6.76
N GLY A 27 14.66 -0.14 -6.11
CA GLY A 27 14.97 -1.46 -5.56
C GLY A 27 15.45 -1.45 -4.10
N GLN A 28 15.35 -0.32 -3.38
CA GLN A 28 15.71 -0.29 -1.96
C GLN A 28 14.64 -1.00 -1.12
N THR A 29 15.08 -1.73 -0.09
CA THR A 29 14.17 -2.34 0.89
C THR A 29 13.60 -1.29 1.83
N LEU A 30 12.44 -1.56 2.45
CA LEU A 30 11.81 -0.62 3.38
C LEU A 30 12.72 -0.27 4.58
N THR A 31 13.53 -1.24 5.04
CA THR A 31 14.50 -1.03 6.13
C THR A 31 15.68 -0.17 5.69
N GLN A 32 16.18 -0.34 4.46
CA GLN A 32 17.20 0.53 3.89
C GLN A 32 16.67 1.97 3.74
N ILE A 33 15.44 2.14 3.24
CA ILE A 33 14.80 3.45 3.09
C ILE A 33 14.66 4.13 4.46
N ALA A 34 14.17 3.41 5.47
CA ALA A 34 14.05 3.93 6.83
C ALA A 34 15.40 4.40 7.38
N ALA A 35 16.45 3.60 7.20
CA ALA A 35 17.80 3.93 7.65
C ALA A 35 18.39 5.15 6.91
N THR A 36 18.38 5.15 5.58
CA THR A 36 18.94 6.24 4.76
C THR A 36 18.20 7.56 4.95
N ARG A 37 16.89 7.52 5.17
CA ARG A 37 16.07 8.72 5.38
C ARG A 37 15.95 9.12 6.85
N HIS A 38 16.53 8.37 7.77
CA HIS A 38 16.45 8.59 9.22
C HIS A 38 15.00 8.72 9.73
N VAL A 39 14.11 7.86 9.24
CA VAL A 39 12.71 7.77 9.68
C VAL A 39 12.40 6.36 10.20
N LYS A 40 11.32 6.22 10.96
CA LYS A 40 10.87 4.90 11.42
C LYS A 40 10.35 4.06 10.25
N LEU A 41 10.49 2.73 10.35
CA LEU A 41 9.89 1.80 9.39
C LEU A 41 8.37 1.98 9.28
N SER A 42 7.70 2.28 10.39
CA SER A 42 6.26 2.59 10.41
C SER A 42 5.93 3.78 9.51
N THR A 43 6.74 4.84 9.55
CA THR A 43 6.57 6.04 8.71
C THR A 43 6.79 5.73 7.22
N VAL A 44 7.74 4.85 6.88
CA VAL A 44 7.91 4.36 5.50
C VAL A 44 6.66 3.64 5.01
N ARG A 45 6.07 2.78 5.86
CA ARG A 45 4.85 2.04 5.54
C ARG A 45 3.63 2.96 5.39
N GLU A 46 3.46 3.93 6.28
CA GLU A 46 2.41 4.96 6.20
C GLU A 46 2.49 5.73 4.88
N HIS A 47 3.68 6.20 4.50
CA HIS A 47 3.92 6.86 3.22
C HIS A 47 3.53 6.00 2.02
N LEU A 48 3.84 4.70 2.06
CA LEU A 48 3.50 3.77 0.97
C LEU A 48 2.01 3.47 0.91
N LEU A 49 1.31 3.38 2.04
CA LEU A 49 -0.15 3.25 2.07
C LEU A 49 -0.83 4.50 1.52
N GLU A 50 -0.35 5.69 1.89
CA GLU A 50 -0.83 6.96 1.32
C GLU A 50 -0.68 6.97 -0.21
N ALA A 51 0.52 6.66 -0.71
CA ALA A 51 0.77 6.57 -2.14
C ALA A 51 -0.11 5.51 -2.81
N ALA A 52 -0.27 4.34 -2.18
CA ALA A 52 -1.14 3.28 -2.68
C ALA A 52 -2.59 3.72 -2.77
N ILE A 53 -3.12 4.48 -1.80
CA ILE A 53 -4.50 5.00 -1.85
C ILE A 53 -4.66 5.99 -3.00
N MET A 54 -3.73 6.94 -3.11
CA MET A 54 -3.82 8.10 -3.98
C MET A 54 -3.54 7.80 -5.46
N LEU A 55 -2.64 6.86 -5.76
CA LEU A 55 -2.21 6.55 -7.12
C LEU A 55 -3.13 5.55 -7.82
N SER A 56 -3.10 5.54 -9.15
CA SER A 56 -3.77 4.50 -9.93
C SER A 56 -3.09 3.14 -9.73
N LEU A 57 -3.76 2.06 -10.16
CA LEU A 57 -3.21 0.71 -10.08
C LEU A 57 -1.86 0.58 -10.81
N THR A 58 -1.68 1.28 -11.93
CA THR A 58 -0.47 1.20 -12.77
C THR A 58 0.68 2.08 -12.26
N ASP A 59 0.40 3.08 -11.43
CA ASP A 59 1.41 4.04 -10.95
C ASP A 59 2.06 3.63 -9.62
N PHE A 60 1.53 2.60 -8.96
CA PHE A 60 2.07 2.06 -7.70
C PHE A 60 2.70 0.66 -7.91
N PRO A 61 3.90 0.38 -7.35
CA PRO A 61 4.64 -0.85 -7.63
C PRO A 61 4.13 -2.06 -6.81
N TYR A 62 2.86 -2.44 -6.96
CA TYR A 62 2.26 -3.57 -6.24
C TYR A 62 3.03 -4.88 -6.41
N ALA A 63 3.60 -5.14 -7.59
CA ALA A 63 4.36 -6.37 -7.82
C ALA A 63 5.62 -6.49 -6.92
N GLN A 64 6.21 -5.36 -6.52
CA GLN A 64 7.40 -5.34 -5.65
C GLN A 64 7.02 -5.43 -4.17
N LEU A 65 5.98 -4.70 -3.76
CA LEU A 65 5.59 -4.56 -2.35
C LEU A 65 4.56 -5.60 -1.91
N LEU A 66 3.81 -6.17 -2.85
CA LEU A 66 2.76 -7.14 -2.59
C LEU A 66 2.88 -8.30 -3.60
N PRO A 67 3.89 -9.19 -3.44
CA PRO A 67 4.17 -10.28 -4.36
C PRO A 67 2.96 -11.22 -4.56
N ALA A 68 2.97 -11.98 -5.65
CA ALA A 68 1.88 -12.90 -5.99
C ALA A 68 1.57 -13.91 -4.88
N THR A 69 2.59 -14.41 -4.18
CA THR A 69 2.44 -15.33 -3.05
C THR A 69 1.69 -14.67 -1.89
N THR A 70 2.09 -13.45 -1.50
CA THR A 70 1.40 -12.68 -0.46
C THR A 70 -0.06 -12.42 -0.81
N ARG A 71 -0.36 -12.10 -2.08
CA ARG A 71 -1.73 -11.92 -2.55
C ARG A 71 -2.55 -13.21 -2.45
N GLN A 72 -1.95 -14.34 -2.84
CA GLN A 72 -2.60 -15.65 -2.74
C GLN A 72 -2.89 -16.00 -1.27
N ASP A 73 -1.92 -15.82 -0.38
CA ASP A 73 -2.07 -16.12 1.04
C ASP A 73 -3.23 -15.34 1.65
N PHE A 74 -3.30 -14.02 1.42
CA PHE A 74 -4.46 -13.22 1.87
C PHE A 74 -5.77 -13.66 1.22
N GLN A 75 -5.79 -13.91 -0.09
CA GLN A 75 -6.98 -14.30 -0.83
C GLN A 75 -7.59 -15.62 -0.33
N THR A 76 -6.81 -16.50 0.31
CA THR A 76 -7.34 -17.73 0.91
C THR A 76 -8.03 -17.52 2.25
N VAL A 77 -7.75 -16.42 2.96
CA VAL A 77 -8.21 -16.20 4.33
C VAL A 77 -9.20 -15.04 4.49
N VAL A 78 -9.22 -14.09 3.55
CA VAL A 78 -10.22 -13.03 3.54
C VAL A 78 -11.47 -13.46 2.79
N SER A 79 -12.64 -13.00 3.23
CA SER A 79 -13.91 -13.25 2.56
C SER A 79 -14.92 -12.14 2.85
N GLY A 80 -15.96 -12.04 2.04
CA GLY A 80 -16.96 -10.98 2.16
C GLY A 80 -16.50 -9.62 1.65
N PRO A 81 -17.29 -8.56 1.89
CA PRO A 81 -17.00 -7.19 1.43
C PRO A 81 -15.69 -6.65 2.03
N ILE A 82 -14.89 -5.95 1.22
CA ILE A 82 -13.59 -5.40 1.63
C ILE A 82 -13.71 -4.47 2.85
N ASP A 83 -14.80 -3.70 2.94
CA ASP A 83 -15.05 -2.76 4.04
C ASP A 83 -15.26 -3.44 5.40
N GLU A 84 -15.56 -4.74 5.40
CA GLU A 84 -15.75 -5.55 6.61
C GLU A 84 -14.46 -6.27 7.05
N TRP A 85 -13.41 -6.28 6.23
CA TRP A 85 -12.19 -7.00 6.55
C TRP A 85 -11.44 -6.35 7.73
N GLN A 86 -11.08 -7.16 8.72
CA GLN A 86 -10.27 -6.75 9.86
C GLN A 86 -9.00 -7.58 9.98
N TYR A 87 -7.87 -6.93 10.23
CA TYR A 87 -6.58 -7.62 10.43
C TYR A 87 -6.62 -8.59 11.62
N GLY A 88 -7.29 -8.20 12.70
CA GLY A 88 -7.40 -9.01 13.92
C GLY A 88 -8.18 -10.32 13.74
N ASP A 89 -8.99 -10.42 12.69
CA ASP A 89 -9.81 -11.60 12.40
C ASP A 89 -9.05 -12.63 11.55
N LEU A 90 -7.84 -12.29 11.07
CA LEU A 90 -7.03 -13.21 10.28
C LEU A 90 -6.52 -14.38 11.12
N PRO A 91 -6.29 -15.57 10.53
CA PRO A 91 -5.65 -16.68 11.23
C PRO A 91 -4.30 -16.28 11.83
N GLU A 92 -3.97 -16.81 13.01
CA GLU A 92 -2.70 -16.51 13.71
C GLU A 92 -1.47 -16.82 12.85
N THR A 93 -1.54 -17.86 12.02
CA THR A 93 -0.49 -18.22 11.06
C THR A 93 -0.19 -17.08 10.07
N VAL A 94 -1.22 -16.38 9.61
CA VAL A 94 -1.10 -15.24 8.70
C VAL A 94 -0.60 -14.00 9.45
N GLN A 95 -1.12 -13.73 10.66
CA GLN A 95 -0.68 -12.59 11.48
C GLN A 95 0.80 -12.71 11.94
N ASN A 96 1.32 -13.93 12.06
CA ASN A 96 2.73 -14.17 12.38
C ASN A 96 3.66 -13.96 11.18
N GLN A 97 3.12 -14.03 9.95
CA GLN A 97 3.89 -13.93 8.71
C GLN A 97 3.82 -12.51 8.11
N TYR A 98 2.66 -11.88 8.19
CA TYR A 98 2.35 -10.60 7.57
C TYR A 98 1.86 -9.64 8.62
N ASP A 99 2.27 -8.37 8.50
CA ASP A 99 1.80 -7.35 9.40
C ASP A 99 0.63 -6.54 8.82
N PHE A 100 0.16 -5.58 9.62
CA PHE A 100 -0.96 -4.73 9.23
C PHE A 100 -0.72 -3.96 7.92
N PHE A 101 0.53 -3.61 7.60
CA PHE A 101 0.85 -2.91 6.36
C PHE A 101 0.58 -3.81 5.15
N ASP A 102 1.02 -5.06 5.18
CA ASP A 102 0.79 -6.02 4.08
C ASP A 102 -0.71 -6.23 3.85
N PHE A 103 -1.46 -6.42 4.94
CA PHE A 103 -2.91 -6.58 4.90
C PHE A 103 -3.62 -5.36 4.30
N ARG A 104 -3.29 -4.14 4.76
CA ARG A 104 -3.92 -2.92 4.24
C ARG A 104 -3.54 -2.67 2.78
N LEU A 105 -2.29 -2.96 2.41
CA LEU A 105 -1.85 -2.83 1.02
C LEU A 105 -2.62 -3.79 0.11
N PHE A 106 -2.87 -5.02 0.57
CA PHE A 106 -3.71 -5.99 -0.13
C PHE A 106 -5.15 -5.50 -0.30
N ALA A 107 -5.78 -4.98 0.75
CA ALA A 107 -7.14 -4.45 0.67
C ALA A 107 -7.26 -3.27 -0.32
N ILE A 108 -6.28 -2.35 -0.32
CA ILE A 108 -6.24 -1.24 -1.29
C ILE A 108 -6.10 -1.78 -2.71
N TRP A 109 -5.22 -2.77 -2.93
CA TRP A 109 -5.05 -3.40 -4.23
C TRP A 109 -6.34 -4.02 -4.75
N CYS A 110 -7.05 -4.80 -3.92
CA CYS A 110 -8.34 -5.38 -4.27
C CYS A 110 -9.38 -4.30 -4.63
N GLY A 111 -9.53 -3.28 -3.79
CA GLY A 111 -10.50 -2.21 -4.06
C GLY A 111 -10.24 -1.45 -5.37
N LYS A 112 -8.98 -1.31 -5.78
CA LYS A 112 -8.63 -0.70 -7.09
C LYS A 112 -8.85 -1.61 -8.29
N GLN A 113 -8.94 -2.93 -8.09
CA GLN A 113 -9.22 -3.88 -9.16
C GLN A 113 -10.72 -3.94 -9.49
N GLU A 114 -11.57 -3.55 -8.54
CA GLU A 114 -13.03 -3.55 -8.65
C GLU A 114 -13.61 -2.22 -9.16
N ALA A 115 -12.82 -1.14 -9.13
CA ALA A 115 -13.19 0.23 -9.52
C ALA A 115 -12.91 0.54 -11.00
#